data_AF-A0A960YQ97-F1
#
_entry.id   AF-A0A960YQ97-F1
#
_cell.length_a   1.000
_cell.length_b   1.000
_cell.length_c   1.000
_cell.angle_alpha   90.00
_cell.angle_beta   90.00
_cell.angle_gamma   90.00
#
_symmetry.space_group_name_H-M   'P 1'
#
loop_
_entity.id
_entity.type
_entity.pdbx_description
1 polymer ?
#
loop_
_entity_poly.entity_id
_entity_poly.type
_entity_poly.pdbx_seq_one_letter_code
_entity_poly.pdbx_strand_id
1 'polypeptide(L)'
;EFCDTNDPSRWELASLSEWMLNGLGLALDLNEDEFKASRDPQAELFQKINEIARKHYSQRVESVGDENFRYIEKRIAIDIIDARWKEHLYQMDHLREGIWASSYSEKNPLVEYKLQGFQLFDAIMDTVKHQIVEFLFRVQIEGPVEQSTGPRRNLGTARHESLDSFSGPVAGSDPVASRAAAQSGGERSGNAAVVSGGGASKRKGSRRRKRR
;
A
#
# COMPACT_ATOMS: atom_id res chain seq x y z
N GLU A 1 2.90 30.05 6.68
CA GLU A 1 3.18 30.46 5.29
C GLU A 1 2.02 31.22 4.66
N PHE A 2 0.86 30.60 4.40
CA PHE A 2 -0.23 31.30 3.68
C PHE A 2 -1.03 32.34 4.49
N CYS A 3 -0.98 32.27 5.83
CA CYS A 3 -1.74 33.13 6.75
C CYS A 3 -0.90 33.57 7.96
N ASP A 4 0.36 33.96 7.75
CA ASP A 4 1.31 34.30 8.84
C ASP A 4 0.96 35.58 9.61
N THR A 5 0.12 36.46 9.04
CA THR A 5 -0.31 37.71 9.68
C THR A 5 -1.76 37.64 10.12
N ASN A 6 -2.10 38.23 11.26
CA ASN A 6 -3.48 38.34 11.77
C ASN A 6 -4.39 39.26 10.92
N ASP A 7 -3.87 39.84 9.84
CA ASP A 7 -4.62 40.67 8.88
C ASP A 7 -5.23 39.79 7.77
N PRO A 8 -6.58 39.67 7.68
CA PRO A 8 -7.25 38.81 6.70
C PRO A 8 -7.02 39.23 5.24
N SER A 9 -6.71 40.50 5.00
CA SER A 9 -6.50 41.07 3.65
C SER A 9 -5.17 40.69 3.00
N ARG A 10 -4.23 40.14 3.77
CA ARG A 10 -2.94 39.66 3.26
C ARG A 10 -2.92 38.16 3.03
N TRP A 11 -4.04 37.46 3.29
CA TRP A 11 -4.11 36.01 3.15
C TRP A 11 -4.27 35.60 1.69
N GLU A 12 -3.46 34.64 1.26
CA GLU A 12 -3.58 34.02 -0.06
C GLU A 12 -4.57 32.85 0.00
N LEU A 13 -5.86 33.16 0.15
CA LEU A 13 -6.92 32.15 0.29
C LEU A 13 -7.05 31.24 -0.94
N ALA A 14 -6.76 31.75 -2.13
CA ALA A 14 -6.78 30.96 -3.37
C ALA A 14 -5.63 29.93 -3.40
N SER A 15 -4.41 30.34 -3.06
CA SER A 15 -3.25 29.44 -2.96
C SER A 15 -3.48 28.37 -1.89
N LEU A 16 -4.09 28.75 -0.75
CA LEU A 16 -4.43 27.84 0.34
C LEU A 16 -5.47 26.80 -0.09
N SER A 17 -6.53 27.21 -0.79
CA SER A 17 -7.58 26.30 -1.24
C SER A 17 -7.05 25.33 -2.31
N GLU A 18 -6.21 25.79 -3.24
CA GLU A 18 -5.54 24.94 -4.21
C GLU A 18 -4.58 23.93 -3.53
N TRP A 19 -3.78 24.39 -2.57
CA TRP A 19 -2.89 23.50 -1.82
C TRP A 19 -3.67 22.44 -1.02
N MET A 20 -4.79 22.83 -0.39
CA MET A 20 -5.67 21.90 0.35
C MET A 20 -6.36 20.90 -0.58
N LEU A 21 -6.79 21.35 -1.76
CA LEU A 21 -7.35 20.48 -2.81
C LEU A 21 -6.30 19.48 -3.30
N ASN A 22 -5.09 19.94 -3.61
CA ASN A 22 -4.03 19.08 -4.13
C ASN A 22 -3.48 18.13 -3.07
N GLY A 23 -3.28 18.59 -1.84
CA GLY A 23 -2.79 17.77 -0.74
C GLY A 23 -3.84 16.79 -0.25
N LEU A 24 -4.95 17.31 0.27
CA LEU A 24 -5.94 16.54 1.01
C LEU A 24 -7.22 16.22 0.21
N GLY A 25 -7.40 16.77 -1.00
CA GLY A 25 -8.63 16.60 -1.76
C GLY A 25 -9.83 17.34 -1.15
N LEU A 26 -9.59 18.31 -0.26
CA LEU A 26 -10.66 19.09 0.37
C LEU A 26 -10.96 20.36 -0.44
N ALA A 27 -12.18 20.44 -0.97
CA ALA A 27 -12.69 21.69 -1.52
C ALA A 27 -13.08 22.62 -0.36
N LEU A 28 -12.34 23.72 -0.23
CA LEU A 28 -12.63 24.77 0.74
C LEU A 28 -13.25 25.95 0.02
N ASP A 29 -14.44 26.34 0.46
CA ASP A 29 -15.05 27.61 0.10
C ASP A 29 -14.81 28.58 1.27
N LEU A 30 -13.80 29.44 1.11
CA LEU A 30 -13.36 30.40 2.13
C LEU A 30 -13.60 31.81 1.61
N ASN A 31 -14.47 32.54 2.31
CA ASN A 31 -14.73 33.95 2.04
C ASN A 31 -13.95 34.82 3.02
N GLU A 32 -13.24 35.83 2.51
CA GLU A 32 -12.43 36.75 3.31
C GLU A 32 -13.28 37.57 4.30
N ASP A 33 -14.53 37.86 3.92
CA ASP A 33 -15.44 38.71 4.68
C ASP A 33 -15.91 38.08 5.99
N GLU A 34 -15.84 36.75 6.12
CA GLU A 34 -16.23 36.04 7.34
C GLU A 34 -15.24 36.26 8.49
N PHE A 35 -13.98 36.58 8.20
CA PHE A 35 -12.91 36.64 9.20
C PHE A 35 -12.56 38.07 9.64
N LYS A 36 -13.12 39.10 8.98
CA LYS A 36 -12.85 40.52 9.28
C LYS A 36 -13.43 41.00 10.61
N ALA A 37 -14.45 40.32 11.13
CA ALA A 37 -15.13 40.69 12.37
C ALA A 37 -14.48 40.09 13.65
N SER A 38 -13.50 39.22 13.48
CA SER A 38 -13.03 38.33 14.55
C SER A 38 -11.79 38.84 15.26
N ARG A 39 -11.71 38.54 16.56
CA ARG A 39 -10.64 39.01 17.45
C ARG A 39 -9.30 38.33 17.14
N ASP A 40 -9.34 37.07 16.73
CA ASP A 40 -8.19 36.27 16.27
C ASP A 40 -8.56 35.53 14.96
N PRO A 41 -8.49 36.20 13.81
CA PRO A 41 -8.91 35.63 12.52
C PRO A 41 -8.22 34.30 12.20
N GLN A 42 -6.92 34.19 12.50
CA GLN A 42 -6.13 32.99 12.20
C GLN A 42 -6.62 31.76 12.98
N ALA A 43 -7.00 31.94 14.24
CA ALA A 43 -7.49 30.86 15.09
C ALA A 43 -8.85 30.35 14.58
N GLU A 44 -9.72 31.25 14.13
CA GLU A 44 -11.02 30.87 13.56
C GLU A 44 -10.88 30.16 12.21
N LEU A 45 -9.98 30.63 11.34
CA LEU A 45 -9.67 29.94 10.09
C LEU A 45 -9.21 28.51 10.37
N PHE A 46 -8.27 28.33 11.31
CA PHE A 46 -7.78 27.02 11.72
C PHE A 46 -8.90 26.13 12.27
N GLN A 47 -9.80 26.68 13.09
CA GLN A 47 -10.94 25.93 13.61
C GLN A 47 -11.88 25.51 12.48
N LYS A 48 -12.25 26.42 11.57
CA LYS A 48 -13.13 26.14 10.44
C LYS A 48 -12.56 25.04 9.55
N ILE A 49 -11.28 25.11 9.21
CA ILE A 49 -10.60 24.06 8.42
C ILE A 49 -10.62 22.72 9.16
N ASN A 50 -10.32 22.70 10.47
CA ASN A 50 -10.38 21.48 11.26
C ASN A 50 -11.78 20.87 11.32
N GLU A 51 -12.82 21.69 11.43
CA GLU A 51 -14.19 21.21 11.41
C GLU A 51 -14.56 20.58 10.07
N ILE A 52 -14.19 21.22 8.96
CA ILE A 52 -14.43 20.67 7.62
C ILE A 52 -13.66 19.35 7.44
N ALA A 53 -12.39 19.31 7.85
CA ALA A 53 -11.57 18.10 7.80
C ALA A 53 -12.16 16.96 8.64
N ARG A 54 -12.63 17.24 9.86
CA ARG A 54 -13.29 16.26 10.72
C ARG A 54 -14.61 15.76 10.13
N LYS A 55 -15.43 16.65 9.57
CA LYS A 55 -16.69 16.26 8.91
C LYS A 55 -16.42 15.32 7.73
N HIS A 56 -15.48 15.68 6.88
CA HIS A 56 -15.10 14.85 5.74
C HIS A 56 -14.51 13.49 6.18
N TYR A 57 -13.71 13.49 7.24
CA TYR A 57 -13.21 12.26 7.86
C TYR A 57 -14.36 11.37 8.35
N SER A 58 -15.28 11.90 9.15
CA SER A 58 -16.44 11.16 9.65
C SER A 58 -17.29 10.56 8.52
N GLN A 59 -17.54 11.32 7.45
CA GLN A 59 -18.28 10.83 6.28
C GLN A 59 -17.59 9.63 5.61
N ARG A 60 -16.25 9.62 5.56
CA ARG A 60 -15.50 8.47 5.06
C ARG A 60 -15.54 7.27 5.98
N VAL A 61 -15.46 7.49 7.29
CA VAL A 61 -15.61 6.40 8.26
C VAL A 61 -16.99 5.76 8.13
N GLU A 62 -18.04 6.56 7.95
CA GLU A 62 -19.41 6.07 7.74
C GLU A 62 -19.57 5.29 6.43
N SER A 63 -18.95 5.74 5.33
CA SER A 63 -19.09 5.07 4.03
C SER A 63 -18.37 3.71 3.95
N VAL A 64 -17.27 3.55 4.68
CA VAL A 64 -16.42 2.34 4.68
C VAL A 64 -16.78 1.38 5.82
N GLY A 65 -17.23 1.94 6.94
CA GLY A 65 -17.42 1.26 8.22
C GLY A 65 -16.21 1.42 9.16
N ASP A 66 -16.47 1.62 10.47
CA ASP A 66 -15.45 1.92 11.50
C ASP A 66 -14.36 0.85 11.58
N GLU A 67 -14.72 -0.43 11.60
CA GLU A 67 -13.74 -1.52 11.73
C GLU A 67 -12.78 -1.60 10.54
N ASN A 68 -13.33 -1.51 9.33
CA ASN A 68 -12.55 -1.54 8.09
C ASN A 68 -11.66 -0.30 7.98
N PHE A 69 -12.19 0.88 8.33
CA PHE A 69 -11.45 2.13 8.27
C PHE A 69 -10.27 2.14 9.25
N ARG A 70 -10.45 1.65 10.49
CA ARG A 70 -9.35 1.50 11.46
C ARG A 70 -8.27 0.54 10.99
N TYR A 71 -8.65 -0.54 10.31
CA TYR A 71 -7.69 -1.45 9.72
C TYR A 71 -6.85 -0.75 8.65
N ILE A 72 -7.50 0.03 7.77
CA ILE A 72 -6.84 0.82 6.73
C ILE A 72 -5.90 1.85 7.34
N GLU A 73 -6.36 2.62 8.33
CA GLU A 73 -5.55 3.63 9.03
C GLU A 73 -4.27 3.01 9.61
N LYS A 74 -4.41 1.89 10.34
CA LYS A 74 -3.28 1.19 10.93
C LYS A 74 -2.31 0.65 9.87
N ARG A 75 -2.85 0.11 8.77
CA ARG A 75 -2.04 -0.44 7.68
C ARG A 75 -1.22 0.66 7.01
N ILE A 76 -1.85 1.76 6.65
CA ILE A 76 -1.21 2.93 6.04
C ILE A 76 -0.12 3.48 6.97
N ALA A 77 -0.42 3.66 8.26
CA ALA A 77 0.54 4.18 9.22
C ALA A 77 1.80 3.30 9.30
N ILE A 78 1.64 1.98 9.40
CA ILE A 78 2.79 1.05 9.47
C ILE A 78 3.59 1.07 8.17
N ASP A 79 2.92 1.04 7.02
CA ASP A 79 3.60 1.01 5.72
C ASP A 79 4.42 2.31 5.49
N ILE A 80 3.89 3.47 5.86
CA ILE A 80 4.60 4.76 5.78
C ILE A 80 5.77 4.82 6.76
N ILE A 81 5.56 4.39 8.01
CA ILE A 81 6.63 4.36 9.02
C ILE A 81 7.78 3.47 8.55
N ASP A 82 7.50 2.27 8.03
CA ASP A 82 8.55 1.37 7.53
C ASP A 82 9.32 1.99 6.35
N ALA A 83 8.61 2.60 5.40
CA ALA A 83 9.24 3.28 4.27
C ALA A 83 10.17 4.42 4.72
N ARG A 84 9.69 5.28 5.62
CA ARG A 84 10.45 6.43 6.14
C ARG A 84 11.58 6.05 7.07
N TRP A 85 11.43 4.97 7.83
CA TRP A 85 12.49 4.44 8.67
C TRP A 85 13.66 3.88 7.84
N LYS A 86 13.39 3.15 6.75
CA LYS A 86 14.45 2.68 5.85
C LYS A 86 15.21 3.85 5.23
N GLU A 87 14.50 4.87 4.77
CA GLU A 87 15.11 6.11 4.26
C GLU A 87 15.98 6.79 5.33
N HIS A 88 15.51 6.86 6.58
CA HIS A 88 16.31 7.40 7.69
C HIS A 88 17.61 6.62 7.89
N LEU A 89 17.57 5.29 7.86
CA LEU A 89 18.76 4.47 8.02
C LEU A 89 19.78 4.73 6.90
N TYR A 90 19.33 4.88 5.65
CA TYR A 90 20.20 5.27 4.54
C TYR A 90 20.83 6.66 4.77
N GLN A 91 20.05 7.63 5.26
CA GLN A 91 20.57 8.95 5.61
C GLN A 91 21.57 8.91 6.76
N MET A 92 21.35 8.07 7.78
CA MET A 92 22.28 7.86 8.89
C MET A 92 23.58 7.21 8.44
N ASP A 93 23.51 6.25 7.53
CA ASP A 93 24.68 5.63 6.94
C ASP A 93 25.50 6.65 6.13
N HIS A 94 24.84 7.48 5.32
CA HIS A 94 25.52 8.55 4.58
C HIS A 94 26.14 9.60 5.52
N LEU A 95 25.41 10.00 6.57
CA LEU A 95 25.91 10.91 7.59
C LEU A 95 27.17 10.36 8.26
N ARG A 96 27.16 9.07 8.60
CA ARG A 96 28.31 8.37 9.21
C ARG A 96 29.56 8.40 8.33
N GLU A 97 29.39 8.28 7.02
CA GLU A 97 30.51 8.39 6.05
C GLU A 97 31.03 9.84 5.96
N GLY A 98 30.16 10.84 6.00
CA GLY A 98 30.50 12.26 5.90
C GLY A 98 31.16 12.87 7.15
N ILE A 99 30.97 12.30 8.33
CA ILE A 99 31.50 12.85 9.59
C ILE A 99 33.02 12.89 9.66
N TRP A 100 33.70 11.97 8.98
CA TRP A 100 35.16 11.96 8.96
C TRP A 100 35.73 13.27 8.37
N ALA A 101 35.00 13.95 7.47
CA ALA A 101 35.40 15.26 6.96
C ALA A 101 35.25 16.39 8.01
N SER A 102 34.28 16.29 8.92
CA SER A 102 34.02 17.30 9.96
C SER A 102 35.05 17.25 11.10
N SER A 103 35.73 16.10 11.28
CA SER A 103 36.80 15.93 12.29
C SER A 103 37.99 16.90 12.12
N TYR A 104 38.11 17.55 10.96
CA TYR A 104 39.11 18.59 10.70
C TYR A 104 38.80 19.94 11.38
N SER A 105 37.58 20.13 11.93
CA SER A 105 37.11 21.40 12.49
C SER A 105 37.18 21.51 14.02
N GLU A 106 38.03 20.73 14.70
CA GLU A 106 38.20 20.68 16.18
C GLU A 106 36.94 20.29 16.99
N LYS A 107 35.78 20.14 16.33
CA LYS A 107 34.53 19.69 16.94
C LYS A 107 34.56 18.18 17.15
N ASN A 108 33.92 17.73 18.24
CA ASN A 108 33.83 16.30 18.53
C ASN A 108 32.89 15.60 17.53
N PRO A 109 33.40 14.67 16.69
CA PRO A 109 32.62 14.05 15.61
C PRO A 109 31.41 13.26 16.13
N LEU A 110 31.50 12.71 17.35
CA LEU A 110 30.40 11.96 17.96
C LEU A 110 29.23 12.88 18.35
N VAL A 111 29.53 14.11 18.79
CA VAL A 111 28.50 15.08 19.18
C VAL A 111 27.78 15.60 17.94
N GLU A 112 28.52 15.91 16.89
CA GLU A 112 27.96 16.37 15.62
C GLU A 112 27.05 15.30 14.97
N TYR A 113 27.47 14.02 15.00
CA TYR A 113 26.63 12.92 14.54
C TYR A 113 25.28 12.85 15.26
N LYS A 114 25.30 12.97 16.59
CA LYS A 114 24.08 12.91 17.40
C LYS A 114 23.17 14.09 17.11
N LEU A 115 23.74 15.28 16.94
CA LEU A 115 22.97 16.49 16.66
C LEU A 115 22.31 16.42 15.28
N GLN A 116 23.09 16.11 14.24
CA GLN A 116 22.58 16.00 12.87
C GLN A 116 21.63 14.80 12.73
N GLY A 117 21.93 13.68 13.38
CA GLY A 117 21.05 12.52 13.42
C GLY A 117 19.71 12.82 14.06
N PHE A 118 19.69 13.59 15.15
CA PHE A 118 18.46 14.04 15.79
C PHE A 118 17.65 14.99 14.89
N GLN A 119 18.30 15.95 14.23
CA GLN A 119 17.62 16.85 13.29
C GLN A 119 16.96 16.09 12.13
N LEU A 120 17.64 15.07 11.59
CA LEU A 120 17.08 14.21 10.55
C LEU A 120 15.90 13.38 11.07
N PHE A 121 15.98 12.89 12.30
CA PHE A 121 14.87 12.16 12.93
C PHE A 121 13.63 13.06 13.11
N ASP A 122 13.80 14.27 13.63
CA ASP A 122 12.69 15.22 13.80
C ASP A 122 12.03 15.55 12.45
N ALA A 123 12.83 15.79 11.41
CA ALA A 123 12.31 16.02 10.07
C ALA A 123 11.48 14.83 9.54
N ILE A 124 11.92 13.59 9.81
CA ILE A 124 11.18 12.39 9.43
C ILE A 124 9.89 12.26 10.23
N MET A 125 9.90 12.56 11.52
CA MET A 125 8.68 12.51 12.36
C MET A 125 7.60 13.44 11.82
N ASP A 126 7.96 14.66 11.42
CA ASP A 126 6.99 15.58 10.83
C ASP A 126 6.55 15.15 9.44
N THR A 127 7.47 14.61 8.64
CA THR A 127 7.12 14.08 7.31
C THR A 127 6.16 12.89 7.40
N VAL A 128 6.38 11.96 8.35
CA VAL A 128 5.50 10.81 8.58
C VAL A 128 4.09 11.26 8.93
N LYS A 129 3.94 12.23 9.84
CA LYS A 129 2.62 12.78 10.21
C LYS A 129 1.90 13.34 8.99
N HIS A 130 2.58 14.16 8.19
CA HIS A 130 2.00 14.77 6.99
C HIS A 130 1.57 13.72 5.97
N GLN A 131 2.41 12.72 5.71
CA GLN A 131 2.09 11.68 4.74
C GLN A 131 0.95 10.78 5.19
N ILE A 132 0.87 10.41 6.47
CA ILE A 132 -0.24 9.60 6.96
C ILE A 132 -1.56 10.33 6.70
N VAL A 133 -1.63 11.61 7.04
CA VAL A 133 -2.82 12.44 6.80
C VAL A 133 -3.09 12.56 5.29
N GLU A 134 -2.10 12.89 4.48
CA GLU A 134 -2.27 13.01 3.03
C GLU A 134 -2.83 11.73 2.40
N PHE A 135 -2.25 10.57 2.72
CA PHE A 135 -2.73 9.29 2.21
C PHE A 135 -4.14 8.98 2.70
N LEU A 136 -4.43 9.17 3.99
CA LEU A 136 -5.75 8.91 4.56
C LEU A 136 -6.84 9.74 3.88
N PHE A 137 -6.51 10.99 3.52
CA PHE A 137 -7.40 11.91 2.82
C PHE A 137 -7.41 11.74 1.29
N ARG A 138 -6.43 11.07 0.68
CA ARG A 138 -6.46 10.75 -0.77
C ARG A 138 -7.04 9.40 -1.12
N VAL A 139 -6.97 8.41 -0.21
CA VAL A 139 -7.43 7.05 -0.47
C VAL A 139 -8.91 7.06 -0.85
N GLN A 140 -9.19 6.83 -2.13
CA GLN A 140 -10.51 6.50 -2.63
C GLN A 140 -10.63 4.98 -2.55
N ILE A 141 -11.49 4.52 -1.65
CA ILE A 141 -11.83 3.11 -1.59
C ILE A 141 -12.80 2.89 -2.74
N GLU A 142 -12.29 2.34 -3.84
CA GLU A 142 -13.17 1.74 -4.84
C GLU A 142 -14.02 0.71 -4.09
N GLY A 143 -15.33 0.94 -4.07
CA GLY A 143 -16.31 0.03 -3.49
C GLY A 143 -16.08 -1.39 -4.01
N PRO A 144 -16.53 -2.42 -3.27
CA PRO A 144 -16.07 -3.80 -3.43
C PRO A 144 -15.99 -4.13 -4.90
N VAL A 145 -14.76 -4.16 -5.42
CA VAL A 145 -14.48 -4.69 -6.74
C VAL A 145 -14.93 -6.12 -6.59
N GLU A 146 -16.12 -6.41 -7.14
CA GLU A 146 -16.59 -7.74 -7.40
C GLU A 146 -15.40 -8.40 -8.09
N GLN A 147 -14.62 -9.17 -7.31
CA GLN A 147 -13.47 -9.88 -7.82
C GLN A 147 -14.10 -10.80 -8.83
N SER A 148 -14.11 -10.35 -10.09
CA SER A 148 -14.50 -11.20 -11.18
C SER A 148 -13.46 -12.30 -11.12
N THR A 149 -13.89 -13.42 -10.55
CA THR A 149 -13.33 -14.74 -10.76
C THR A 149 -13.56 -15.09 -12.23
N GLY A 150 -13.07 -14.22 -13.12
CA GLY A 150 -12.89 -14.52 -14.51
C GLY A 150 -11.95 -15.72 -14.55
N PRO A 151 -12.30 -16.79 -15.30
CA PRO A 151 -11.46 -17.97 -15.37
C PRO A 151 -10.08 -17.50 -15.79
N ARG A 152 -9.06 -17.79 -14.96
CA ARG A 152 -7.66 -17.61 -15.33
C ARG A 152 -7.50 -18.26 -16.70
N ARG A 153 -7.35 -17.43 -17.73
CA ARG A 153 -7.15 -17.92 -19.10
C ARG A 153 -5.80 -18.60 -19.05
N ASN A 154 -5.83 -19.93 -18.99
CA ASN A 154 -4.63 -20.76 -19.03
C ASN A 154 -3.83 -20.28 -20.23
N LEU A 155 -2.71 -19.61 -19.97
CA LEU A 155 -1.75 -19.25 -21.01
C LEU A 155 -1.36 -20.58 -21.65
N GLY A 156 -1.78 -20.75 -22.91
CA GLY A 156 -1.64 -21.99 -23.65
C GLY A 156 -0.21 -22.49 -23.55
N THR A 157 -0.08 -23.79 -23.29
CA THR A 157 1.17 -24.53 -23.43
C THR A 157 1.74 -24.22 -24.81
N ALA A 158 2.81 -23.42 -24.86
CA ALA A 158 3.56 -23.19 -26.09
C ALA A 158 4.19 -24.53 -26.49
N ARG A 159 3.53 -25.24 -27.41
CA ARG A 159 4.15 -26.35 -28.13
C ARG A 159 5.13 -25.73 -29.12
N HIS A 160 6.40 -25.98 -28.89
CA HIS A 160 7.46 -25.68 -29.84
C HIS A 160 7.34 -26.65 -31.01
N GLU A 161 6.89 -26.18 -32.16
CA GLU A 161 6.93 -26.93 -33.42
C GLU A 161 8.39 -26.93 -33.89
N SER A 162 9.02 -28.10 -33.85
CA SER A 162 10.40 -28.30 -34.27
C SER A 162 10.53 -27.97 -35.76
N LEU A 163 11.41 -27.01 -36.05
CA LEU A 163 11.88 -26.67 -37.40
C LEU A 163 12.73 -27.82 -37.97
N ASP A 164 12.09 -28.86 -38.52
CA ASP A 164 12.75 -29.87 -39.36
C ASP A 164 12.93 -29.33 -40.79
N SER A 165 13.75 -28.28 -40.93
CA SER A 165 14.14 -27.72 -42.23
C SER A 165 15.66 -27.62 -42.38
N PHE A 166 16.40 -28.57 -41.82
CA PHE A 166 17.82 -28.71 -42.08
C PHE A 166 18.30 -30.16 -41.97
N SER A 167 17.99 -31.00 -42.96
CA SER A 167 18.94 -31.96 -43.56
C SER A 167 18.24 -32.83 -44.60
N GLY A 168 18.68 -32.72 -45.85
CA GLY A 168 18.39 -33.68 -46.92
C GLY A 168 19.04 -35.06 -46.68
N PRO A 169 18.82 -36.03 -47.58
CA PRO A 169 18.84 -37.45 -47.28
C PRO A 169 20.27 -37.99 -47.23
N VAL A 170 20.59 -38.76 -46.19
CA VAL A 170 21.75 -39.64 -46.20
C VAL A 170 21.27 -41.06 -45.93
N ALA A 171 21.60 -41.93 -46.86
CA ALA A 171 21.16 -43.31 -46.95
C ALA A 171 21.72 -44.17 -45.81
N GLY A 172 20.88 -45.11 -45.33
CA GLY A 172 21.31 -46.39 -44.77
C GLY A 172 21.35 -46.51 -43.25
N SER A 173 20.23 -46.97 -42.65
CA SER A 173 20.20 -48.07 -41.66
C SER A 173 18.78 -48.22 -41.09
N ASP A 174 18.30 -49.46 -41.06
CA ASP A 174 16.92 -49.90 -40.80
C ASP A 174 16.28 -49.47 -39.46
N PRO A 175 14.95 -49.27 -39.38
CA PRO A 175 14.21 -49.33 -38.13
C PRO A 175 13.46 -50.66 -37.99
N VAL A 176 13.82 -51.42 -36.96
CA VAL A 176 13.09 -52.61 -36.49
C VAL A 176 11.89 -52.16 -35.65
N ALA A 177 10.70 -52.61 -36.06
CA ALA A 177 9.49 -53.00 -35.31
C ALA A 177 8.99 -52.11 -34.14
N SER A 178 7.70 -51.91 -33.90
CA SER A 178 6.56 -52.78 -34.15
C SER A 178 5.24 -52.00 -34.23
N ARG A 179 4.31 -52.63 -34.96
CA ARG A 179 2.90 -52.29 -35.19
C ARG A 179 2.05 -52.33 -33.91
N ALA A 180 1.03 -51.49 -33.87
CA ALA A 180 -0.43 -51.83 -33.79
C ALA A 180 -1.18 -50.58 -33.29
N ALA A 181 -1.95 -49.82 -34.09
CA ALA A 181 -3.24 -50.14 -34.70
C ALA A 181 -4.19 -50.85 -33.72
N ALA A 182 -5.44 -50.44 -33.46
CA ALA A 182 -6.30 -49.36 -33.92
C ALA A 182 -7.55 -49.41 -33.00
N GLN A 183 -8.30 -48.30 -32.94
CA GLN A 183 -9.78 -48.18 -33.08
C GLN A 183 -10.69 -49.21 -32.36
N SER A 184 -11.84 -48.91 -31.75
CA SER A 184 -12.78 -47.79 -31.85
C SER A 184 -14.01 -48.14 -30.98
N GLY A 185 -14.71 -47.12 -30.49
CA GLY A 185 -16.19 -47.07 -30.55
C GLY A 185 -17.00 -47.59 -29.36
N GLY A 186 -18.03 -46.81 -28.99
CA GLY A 186 -19.27 -47.34 -28.43
C GLY A 186 -19.80 -46.66 -27.16
N GLU A 187 -20.77 -45.75 -27.34
CA GLU A 187 -21.67 -45.17 -26.32
C GLU A 187 -22.44 -46.22 -25.50
N ARG A 188 -22.74 -45.93 -24.21
CA ARG A 188 -24.13 -45.67 -23.75
C ARG A 188 -24.27 -45.39 -22.25
N SER A 189 -25.24 -44.51 -22.00
CA SER A 189 -25.95 -44.11 -20.78
C SER A 189 -26.41 -45.27 -19.85
N GLY A 190 -26.45 -45.00 -18.54
CA GLY A 190 -27.21 -45.80 -17.57
C GLY A 190 -26.86 -45.54 -16.10
N ASN A 191 -27.77 -44.87 -15.37
CA ASN A 191 -27.79 -44.69 -13.91
C ASN A 191 -27.63 -46.00 -13.11
N ALA A 192 -26.89 -45.96 -12.00
CA ALA A 192 -27.25 -46.64 -10.75
C ALA A 192 -26.39 -46.16 -9.57
N ALA A 193 -27.07 -45.78 -8.49
CA ALA A 193 -26.50 -45.44 -7.20
C ALA A 193 -25.91 -46.67 -6.48
N VAL A 194 -24.76 -46.50 -5.81
CA VAL A 194 -24.35 -47.37 -4.69
C VAL A 194 -23.68 -46.51 -3.60
N VAL A 195 -24.28 -46.56 -2.42
CA VAL A 195 -23.78 -46.08 -1.13
C VAL A 195 -22.77 -47.07 -0.57
N SER A 196 -21.61 -46.58 -0.13
CA SER A 196 -20.71 -47.17 0.89
C SER A 196 -19.52 -46.21 1.03
N GLY A 197 -19.17 -45.60 2.16
CA GLY A 197 -19.11 -46.14 3.50
C GLY A 197 -17.64 -46.26 3.90
N GLY A 198 -17.08 -45.28 4.62
CA GLY A 198 -15.84 -45.46 5.39
C GLY A 198 -14.84 -44.31 5.39
N GLY A 199 -14.44 -43.86 6.60
CA GLY A 199 -13.08 -43.32 6.79
C GLY A 199 -12.90 -42.02 7.58
N ALA A 200 -13.66 -41.77 8.66
CA ALA A 200 -13.35 -40.66 9.58
C ALA A 200 -12.17 -41.01 10.53
N SER A 201 -10.98 -40.46 10.28
CA SER A 201 -9.81 -40.59 11.18
C SER A 201 -9.85 -39.56 12.31
N LYS A 202 -10.09 -40.02 13.54
CA LYS A 202 -10.13 -39.21 14.77
C LYS A 202 -8.72 -39.09 15.36
N ARG A 203 -8.13 -37.87 15.34
CA ARG A 203 -6.84 -37.56 15.98
C ARG A 203 -7.01 -37.40 17.50
N LYS A 204 -6.18 -38.10 18.29
CA LYS A 204 -6.11 -38.04 19.77
C LYS A 204 -5.50 -36.71 20.23
N GLY A 205 -6.24 -35.96 21.06
CA GLY A 205 -5.74 -34.83 21.83
C GLY A 205 -5.15 -35.27 23.17
N SER A 206 -3.88 -34.93 23.41
CA SER A 206 -3.13 -35.18 24.64
C SER A 206 -3.57 -34.24 25.77
N ARG A 207 -3.88 -34.80 26.95
CA ARG A 207 -4.26 -34.08 28.17
C ARG A 207 -3.01 -33.57 28.90
N ARG A 208 -2.80 -32.25 28.95
CA ARG A 208 -1.82 -31.61 29.84
C ARG A 208 -2.50 -31.18 31.15
N ARG A 209 -2.25 -31.94 32.22
CA ARG A 209 -2.66 -31.61 33.60
C ARG A 209 -1.92 -30.37 34.10
N LYS A 210 -2.65 -29.40 34.64
CA LYS A 210 -2.12 -28.27 35.43
C LYS A 210 -2.35 -28.60 36.90
N ARG A 211 -1.27 -28.79 37.67
CA ARG A 211 -1.34 -28.93 39.13
C ARG A 211 -1.54 -27.54 39.74
N ARG A 212 -2.45 -27.49 40.72
CA ARG A 212 -2.59 -26.46 41.73
C ARG A 212 -1.53 -26.68 42.80
#